data_AF-A0A1G9M5F6-F1
#
_entry.id   AF-A0A1G9M5F6-F1
#
_cell.length_a   1.000
_cell.length_b   1.000
_cell.length_c   1.000
_cell.angle_alpha   90.00
_cell.angle_beta   90.00
_cell.angle_gamma   90.00
#
_symmetry.space_group_name_H-M   'P 1'
#
loop_
_entity.id
_entity.type
_entity.pdbx_description
1 polymer ?
#
loop_
_entity_poly.entity_id
_entity_poly.type
_entity_poly.pdbx_seq_one_letter_code
_entity_poly.pdbx_strand_id
1 'polypeptide(L)'
;MPRRKIVRSVPQTSSVIDMKTGMPVSPPSIPVICERIRYFRELAGIEQKELGKKIGISPNTISNWETGRSRPDINLIPAICGALQVSLSELFGIEDPEEGKSRLAPREQGLLDRYNRLRPGNKAVVDSMIDTMLGVQEAEDKPEIGRLLFYRKALSAGKGDPTEIEGRGMPIFLYMDRFRNTAGSGISRRADCVFVVNGDSMEPRFHSGDMVLVERIPDAPHLDAGEIGAFIMGNETYIKEYSEEGLISLNPRYPLMRFEDEADVYLIGRVLGKLDPECIATAKDIDMYRMIHEPDPSLQAGGRDDGEVVCREFIDRYLW
;
A
#
# COMPACT_ATOMS: atom_id res chain seq x y z
N MET A 1 12.91 30.66 54.06
CA MET A 1 11.44 30.50 54.29
C MET A 1 11.08 31.12 55.62
N PRO A 2 9.84 31.58 55.91
CA PRO A 2 8.61 31.54 55.10
C PRO A 2 7.79 32.87 55.08
N ARG A 3 6.98 33.08 54.03
CA ARG A 3 5.55 33.43 54.19
C ARG A 3 4.75 32.78 53.04
N ARG A 4 4.17 31.63 53.38
CA ARG A 4 3.03 30.94 52.75
C ARG A 4 1.79 31.83 53.05
N LYS A 5 0.75 32.00 52.24
CA LYS A 5 -0.04 31.09 51.41
C LYS A 5 -0.78 31.89 50.32
N ILE A 6 -1.17 31.14 49.28
CA ILE A 6 -2.19 31.44 48.25
C ILE A 6 -3.54 31.80 48.90
N VAL A 7 -4.51 32.17 48.03
CA VAL A 7 -5.96 32.39 48.15
C VAL A 7 -6.33 33.88 48.31
N ARG A 8 -7.14 34.52 47.45
CA ARG A 8 -8.28 34.03 46.67
C ARG A 8 -8.37 34.66 45.28
N SER A 9 -8.56 33.81 44.29
CA SER A 9 -9.53 34.06 43.22
C SER A 9 -10.81 34.56 43.87
N VAL A 10 -11.03 35.87 43.83
CA VAL A 10 -12.39 36.38 43.95
C VAL A 10 -12.99 36.10 42.58
N PRO A 11 -13.94 35.15 42.43
CA PRO A 11 -14.76 35.20 41.24
C PRO A 11 -15.40 36.59 41.31
N GLN A 12 -15.28 37.39 40.25
CA GLN A 12 -16.10 38.59 40.13
C GLN A 12 -17.55 38.13 40.00
N THR A 13 -18.16 37.71 41.11
CA THR A 13 -19.60 37.60 41.25
C THR A 13 -20.08 39.02 41.08
N SER A 14 -20.71 39.28 39.94
CA SER A 14 -21.38 40.55 39.72
C SER A 14 -22.23 40.84 40.95
N SER A 15 -22.12 42.04 41.50
CA SER A 15 -22.95 42.51 42.61
C SER A 15 -24.40 42.80 42.16
N VAL A 16 -24.79 42.25 41.01
CA VAL A 16 -26.04 42.52 40.31
C VAL A 16 -26.82 41.22 40.24
N ILE A 17 -27.92 41.18 40.98
CA ILE A 17 -28.85 40.05 41.01
C ILE A 17 -29.98 40.41 40.04
N ASP A 18 -30.33 39.49 39.14
CA ASP A 18 -31.50 39.65 38.29
C ASP A 18 -32.77 39.49 39.16
N MET A 19 -33.53 40.59 39.32
CA MET A 19 -34.71 40.62 40.19
C MET A 19 -35.86 39.71 39.72
N LYS A 20 -35.84 39.19 38.48
CA LYS A 20 -36.84 38.22 38.00
C LYS A 20 -36.47 36.78 38.34
N THR A 21 -35.18 36.46 38.39
CA THR A 21 -34.69 35.08 38.50
C THR A 21 -33.97 34.79 39.83
N GLY A 22 -33.61 35.82 40.59
CA GLY A 22 -32.95 35.69 41.90
C GLY A 22 -31.50 35.18 41.82
N MET A 23 -30.94 35.05 40.61
CA MET A 23 -29.59 34.53 40.39
C MET A 23 -28.58 35.65 40.13
N PRO A 24 -27.29 35.45 40.47
CA PRO A 24 -26.22 36.37 40.07
C PRO A 24 -26.12 36.42 38.56
N VAL A 25 -26.11 37.62 37.97
CA VAL A 25 -25.93 37.77 36.52
C VAL A 25 -24.51 37.33 36.17
N SER A 26 -24.34 36.27 35.39
CA SER A 26 -23.02 35.85 34.90
C SER A 26 -22.35 37.05 34.20
N PRO A 27 -21.07 37.37 34.48
CA PRO A 27 -20.41 38.47 33.81
C PRO A 27 -20.50 38.26 32.28
N PRO A 28 -20.71 39.33 31.50
CA PRO A 28 -20.81 39.21 30.05
C PRO A 28 -19.56 38.53 29.53
N SER A 29 -19.73 37.40 28.83
CA SER A 29 -18.61 36.65 28.27
C SER A 29 -17.86 37.55 27.29
N ILE A 30 -16.65 37.95 27.65
CA ILE A 30 -15.82 38.78 26.78
C ILE A 30 -15.52 37.97 25.52
N PRO A 31 -15.72 38.54 24.31
CA PRO A 31 -15.40 37.83 23.07
C PRO A 31 -13.92 37.45 23.01
N VAL A 32 -13.60 36.25 22.52
CA VAL A 32 -12.22 35.71 22.42
C VAL A 32 -11.24 36.72 21.80
N ILE A 33 -11.65 37.41 20.74
CA ILE A 33 -10.84 38.42 20.07
C ILE A 33 -10.44 39.59 20.99
N CYS A 34 -11.35 40.03 21.87
CA CYS A 34 -11.12 41.14 22.79
C CYS A 34 -10.10 40.77 23.87
N GLU A 35 -10.18 39.54 24.39
CA GLU A 35 -9.21 39.01 25.35
C GLU A 35 -7.83 38.84 24.70
N ARG A 36 -7.79 38.35 23.46
CA ARG A 36 -6.54 38.13 22.73
C ARG A 36 -5.85 39.44 22.33
N ILE A 37 -6.60 40.48 21.94
CA ILE A 37 -6.04 41.81 21.71
C ILE A 37 -5.32 42.31 22.96
N ARG A 38 -5.96 42.19 24.14
CA ARG A 38 -5.35 42.56 25.40
C ARG A 38 -4.09 41.74 25.69
N TYR A 39 -4.18 40.43 25.54
CA TYR A 39 -3.07 39.50 25.77
C TYR A 39 -1.83 39.86 24.92
N PHE A 40 -2.00 40.03 23.61
CA PHE A 40 -0.89 40.38 22.72
C PHE A 40 -0.39 41.80 22.93
N ARG A 41 -1.26 42.75 23.31
CA ARG A 41 -0.84 44.10 23.70
C ARG A 41 0.09 44.06 24.92
N GLU A 42 -0.29 43.29 25.94
CA GLU A 42 0.50 43.12 27.17
C GLU A 42 1.82 42.38 26.90
N LEU A 43 1.81 41.35 26.04
CA LEU A 43 3.03 40.66 25.59
C LEU A 43 3.99 41.58 24.82
N ALA A 44 3.44 42.46 23.97
CA ALA A 44 4.23 43.44 23.24
C ALA A 44 4.72 44.62 24.12
N GLY A 45 4.29 44.68 25.39
CA GLY A 45 4.70 45.71 26.35
C GLY A 45 4.22 47.12 26.01
N ILE A 46 3.19 47.27 25.18
CA ILE A 46 2.68 48.58 24.73
C ILE A 46 1.42 49.00 25.51
N GLU A 47 1.24 50.30 25.72
CA GLU A 47 0.05 50.83 26.39
C GLU A 47 -1.17 50.89 25.43
N GLN A 48 -2.39 50.92 25.98
CA GLN A 48 -3.62 51.07 25.18
C GLN A 48 -3.59 52.34 24.30
N LYS A 49 -2.98 53.42 24.80
CA LYS A 49 -2.80 54.67 24.05
C LYS A 49 -1.86 54.51 22.86
N GLU A 50 -0.85 53.67 22.97
CA GLU A 50 0.12 53.41 21.91
C GLU A 50 -0.49 52.49 20.83
N LEU A 51 -1.22 51.45 21.25
CA LEU A 51 -1.97 50.61 20.33
C LEU A 51 -3.01 51.42 19.52
N GLY A 52 -3.73 52.32 20.19
CA GLY A 52 -4.66 53.24 19.54
C GLY A 52 -3.98 54.14 18.50
N LYS A 53 -2.79 54.68 18.82
CA LYS A 53 -2.00 55.47 17.85
C LYS A 53 -1.54 54.64 16.64
N LYS A 54 -1.10 53.39 16.85
CA LYS A 54 -0.64 52.51 15.77
C LYS A 54 -1.77 52.13 14.79
N ILE A 55 -3.00 51.96 15.31
CA ILE A 55 -4.17 51.57 14.52
C ILE A 55 -4.92 52.81 13.96
N GLY A 56 -4.73 53.99 14.56
CA GLY A 56 -5.41 55.22 14.17
C GLY A 56 -6.77 55.42 14.85
N ILE A 57 -6.95 54.90 16.07
CA ILE A 57 -8.21 54.98 16.84
C ILE A 57 -7.99 55.52 18.25
N SER A 58 -9.07 55.91 18.92
CA SER A 58 -8.99 56.47 20.27
C SER A 58 -8.56 55.41 21.30
N PRO A 59 -7.79 55.77 22.35
CA PRO A 59 -7.45 54.85 23.44
C PRO A 59 -8.70 54.30 24.16
N ASN A 60 -9.77 55.09 24.21
CA ASN A 60 -11.05 54.69 24.79
C ASN A 60 -11.70 53.54 23.98
N THR A 61 -11.51 53.53 22.66
CA THR A 61 -11.98 52.44 21.78
C THR A 61 -11.26 51.13 22.12
N ILE A 62 -9.94 51.16 22.31
CA ILE A 62 -9.15 50.00 22.75
C ILE A 62 -9.63 49.51 24.12
N SER A 63 -9.81 50.40 25.09
CA SER A 63 -10.32 50.03 26.41
C SER A 63 -11.72 49.39 26.34
N ASN A 64 -12.60 49.88 25.47
CA ASN A 64 -13.93 49.29 25.28
C ASN A 64 -13.85 47.89 24.65
N TRP A 65 -12.90 47.64 23.75
CA TRP A 65 -12.65 46.30 23.23
C TRP A 65 -12.14 45.37 24.32
N GLU A 66 -11.08 45.74 25.04
CA GLU A 66 -10.45 44.88 26.06
C GLU A 66 -11.37 44.57 27.26
N THR A 67 -12.39 45.41 27.49
CA THR A 67 -13.40 45.19 28.53
C THR A 67 -14.68 44.52 28.01
N GLY A 68 -14.74 44.17 26.72
CA GLY A 68 -15.88 43.50 26.09
C GLY A 68 -17.10 44.39 25.85
N ARG A 69 -16.99 45.71 26.03
CA ARG A 69 -18.09 46.67 25.80
C ARG A 69 -18.39 46.90 24.33
N SER A 70 -17.40 46.71 23.46
CA SER A 70 -17.56 46.75 22.00
C SER A 70 -16.59 45.79 21.33
N ARG A 71 -16.80 45.52 20.03
CA ARG A 71 -15.91 44.69 19.21
C ARG A 71 -15.17 45.53 18.18
N PRO A 72 -13.94 45.15 17.79
CA PRO A 72 -13.28 45.75 16.64
C PRO A 72 -14.06 45.45 15.37
N ASP A 73 -14.10 46.42 14.46
CA ASP A 73 -14.64 46.21 13.11
C ASP A 73 -13.72 45.25 12.33
N ILE A 74 -14.29 44.44 11.45
CA ILE A 74 -13.53 43.47 10.64
C ILE A 74 -12.44 44.15 9.80
N ASN A 75 -12.66 45.39 9.35
CA ASN A 75 -11.69 46.14 8.57
C ASN A 75 -10.48 46.62 9.40
N LEU A 76 -10.59 46.64 10.72
CA LEU A 76 -9.50 46.99 11.63
C LEU A 76 -8.61 45.80 11.96
N ILE A 77 -9.05 44.57 11.64
CA ILE A 77 -8.31 43.35 11.96
C ILE A 77 -6.91 43.31 11.34
N PRO A 78 -6.69 43.66 10.05
CA PRO A 78 -5.35 43.69 9.48
C PRO A 78 -4.43 44.71 10.18
N ALA A 79 -4.97 45.87 10.55
CA ALA A 79 -4.23 46.91 11.27
C ALA A 79 -3.87 46.47 12.70
N ILE A 80 -4.78 45.76 13.38
CA ILE A 80 -4.53 45.15 14.69
C ILE A 80 -3.42 44.09 14.59
N CYS A 81 -3.51 43.16 13.64
CA CYS A 81 -2.48 42.15 13.40
C CYS A 81 -1.11 42.79 13.11
N GLY A 82 -1.06 43.81 12.25
CA GLY A 82 0.16 44.54 11.95
C GLY A 82 0.73 45.31 13.15
N ALA A 83 -0.12 45.93 13.97
CA ALA A 83 0.32 46.70 15.14
C ALA A 83 0.86 45.80 16.28
N LEU A 84 0.29 44.60 16.41
CA LEU A 84 0.63 43.60 17.42
C LEU A 84 1.65 42.56 16.93
N GLN A 85 1.98 42.55 15.63
CA GLN A 85 2.89 41.59 15.00
C GLN A 85 2.46 40.13 15.19
N VAL A 86 1.16 39.87 15.05
CA VAL A 86 0.56 38.52 15.15
C VAL A 86 -0.17 38.15 13.87
N SER A 87 -0.27 36.84 13.60
CA SER A 87 -1.07 36.31 12.50
C SER A 87 -2.56 36.39 12.80
N LEU A 88 -3.40 36.24 11.77
CA LEU A 88 -4.85 36.16 11.95
C LEU A 88 -5.23 34.94 12.78
N SER A 89 -4.61 33.78 12.51
CA SER A 89 -4.82 32.53 13.24
C SER A 89 -4.48 32.70 14.73
N GLU A 90 -3.34 33.33 15.02
CA GLU A 90 -2.94 33.70 16.38
C GLU A 90 -3.91 34.70 17.02
N LEU A 91 -4.41 35.71 16.31
CA LEU A 91 -5.33 36.68 16.91
C LEU A 91 -6.69 36.06 17.30
N PHE A 92 -7.16 35.06 16.55
CA PHE A 92 -8.43 34.38 16.81
C PHE A 92 -8.30 33.11 17.66
N GLY A 93 -7.07 32.67 17.94
CA GLY A 93 -6.83 31.42 18.68
C GLY A 93 -7.25 30.19 17.89
N ILE A 94 -7.20 30.29 16.57
CA ILE A 94 -7.38 29.16 15.67
C ILE A 94 -6.02 28.46 15.67
N GLU A 95 -5.96 27.25 16.23
CA GLU A 95 -4.82 26.37 16.00
C GLU A 95 -4.75 26.12 14.50
N ASP A 96 -3.70 26.64 13.85
CA ASP A 96 -3.52 26.47 12.42
C ASP A 96 -3.14 25.00 12.17
N PRO A 97 -3.99 24.17 11.55
CA PRO A 97 -3.69 22.75 11.32
C PRO A 97 -2.43 22.54 10.46
N GLU A 98 -2.02 23.59 9.75
CA GLU A 98 -0.91 23.61 8.81
C GLU A 98 0.42 24.11 9.40
N GLU A 99 0.46 24.70 10.61
CA GLU A 99 1.73 25.14 11.22
C GLU A 99 2.67 23.98 11.59
N GLY A 100 2.14 22.76 11.71
CA GLY A 100 2.93 21.53 11.86
C GLY A 100 3.47 20.96 10.54
N LYS A 101 2.96 21.39 9.38
CA LYS A 101 3.33 20.89 8.05
C LYS A 101 4.09 21.91 7.20
N SER A 102 3.93 23.20 7.47
CA SER A 102 4.48 24.31 6.67
C SER A 102 5.94 24.64 6.96
N ARG A 103 6.49 24.23 8.12
CA ARG A 103 7.92 24.38 8.41
C ARG A 103 8.67 23.15 7.90
N LEU A 104 9.31 23.29 6.73
CA LEU A 104 10.35 22.35 6.28
C LEU A 104 11.34 22.11 7.42
N ALA A 105 11.74 20.87 7.65
CA ALA A 105 12.76 20.56 8.64
C ALA A 105 14.05 21.33 8.29
N PRO A 106 14.90 21.70 9.27
CA PRO A 106 16.12 22.48 9.00
C PRO A 106 17.02 21.88 7.90
N ARG A 107 17.03 20.55 7.78
CA ARG A 107 17.76 19.82 6.73
C ARG A 107 17.13 20.01 5.34
N GLU A 108 15.81 19.99 5.24
CA GLU A 108 15.05 20.17 3.99
C GLU A 108 15.14 21.62 3.53
N GLN A 109 15.04 22.58 4.45
CA GLN A 109 15.28 23.99 4.17
C GLN A 109 16.68 24.22 3.61
N GLY A 110 17.72 23.66 4.26
CA GLY A 110 19.09 23.75 3.77
C GLY A 110 19.35 23.04 2.43
N LEU A 111 18.54 22.03 2.08
CA LEU A 111 18.58 21.39 0.77
C LEU A 111 17.99 22.32 -0.30
N LEU A 112 16.81 22.90 -0.05
CA LEU A 112 16.13 23.82 -0.96
C LEU A 112 16.97 25.08 -1.22
N ASP A 113 17.60 25.64 -0.19
CA ASP A 113 18.47 26.81 -0.32
C ASP A 113 19.68 26.52 -1.23
N ARG A 114 20.29 25.33 -1.12
CA ARG A 114 21.39 24.91 -2.01
C ARG A 114 20.91 24.66 -3.43
N TYR A 115 19.78 23.99 -3.60
CA TYR A 115 19.18 23.75 -4.91
C TYR A 115 18.87 25.06 -5.63
N ASN A 116 18.29 26.05 -4.92
CA ASN A 116 17.96 27.36 -5.50
C ASN A 116 19.17 28.16 -5.99
N ARG A 117 20.36 27.91 -5.41
CA ARG A 117 21.63 28.53 -5.84
C ARG A 117 22.25 27.87 -7.08
N LEU A 118 21.75 26.73 -7.52
CA LEU A 118 22.25 26.05 -8.72
C LEU A 118 21.83 26.79 -10.01
N ARG A 119 22.69 26.68 -11.03
CA ARG A 119 22.37 27.12 -12.39
C ARG A 119 21.33 26.19 -13.03
N PRO A 120 20.56 26.64 -14.04
CA PRO A 120 19.52 25.82 -14.67
C PRO A 120 19.98 24.44 -15.15
N GLY A 121 21.14 24.35 -15.80
CA GLY A 121 21.68 23.05 -16.25
C GLY A 121 21.99 22.09 -15.10
N ASN A 122 22.46 22.61 -13.95
CA ASN A 122 22.74 21.77 -12.78
C ASN A 122 21.46 21.38 -12.03
N LYS A 123 20.43 22.24 -12.06
CA LYS A 123 19.10 21.89 -11.54
C LYS A 123 18.52 20.71 -12.29
N ALA A 124 18.56 20.74 -13.62
CA ALA A 124 18.08 19.64 -14.47
C ALA A 124 18.76 18.29 -14.15
N VAL A 125 20.06 18.29 -13.83
CA VAL A 125 20.78 17.07 -13.41
C VAL A 125 20.28 16.58 -12.04
N VAL A 126 20.07 17.49 -11.08
CA VAL A 126 19.52 17.13 -9.77
C VAL A 126 18.08 16.62 -9.89
N ASP A 127 17.25 17.25 -10.71
CA ASP A 127 15.88 16.83 -10.98
C ASP A 127 15.87 15.42 -11.59
N SER A 128 16.68 15.19 -12.63
CA SER A 128 16.81 13.87 -13.24
C SER A 128 17.30 12.79 -12.26
N MET A 129 18.22 13.14 -11.35
CA MET A 129 18.68 12.23 -10.29
C MET A 129 17.55 11.91 -9.31
N ILE A 130 16.76 12.91 -8.89
CA ILE A 130 15.60 12.72 -8.01
C ILE A 130 14.58 11.81 -8.70
N ASP A 131 14.20 12.12 -9.94
CA ASP A 131 13.25 11.33 -10.73
C ASP A 131 13.75 9.89 -10.92
N THR A 132 15.04 9.72 -11.20
CA THR A 132 15.65 8.38 -11.35
C THR A 132 15.58 7.62 -10.03
N MET A 133 15.94 8.25 -8.91
CA MET A 133 15.92 7.60 -7.59
C MET A 133 14.50 7.25 -7.14
N LEU A 134 13.53 8.13 -7.40
CA LEU A 134 12.11 7.83 -7.14
C LEU A 134 11.62 6.70 -8.03
N GLY A 135 11.97 6.70 -9.32
CA GLY A 135 11.64 5.59 -10.23
C GLY A 135 12.29 4.26 -9.82
N VAL A 136 13.52 4.29 -9.30
CA VAL A 136 14.19 3.11 -8.72
C VAL A 136 13.46 2.63 -7.47
N GLN A 137 13.09 3.52 -6.55
CA GLN A 137 12.32 3.16 -5.36
C GLN A 137 10.96 2.55 -5.72
N GLU A 138 10.22 3.16 -6.65
CA GLU A 138 8.96 2.62 -7.16
C GLU A 138 9.14 1.27 -7.86
N ALA A 139 10.31 1.00 -8.45
CA ALA A 139 10.63 -0.29 -9.03
C ALA A 139 11.05 -1.34 -7.98
N GLU A 140 11.79 -0.93 -6.95
CA GLU A 140 12.18 -1.77 -5.81
C GLU A 140 10.98 -2.18 -4.94
N ASP A 141 10.00 -1.28 -4.80
CA ASP A 141 8.77 -1.53 -4.05
C ASP A 141 7.75 -2.38 -4.84
N LYS A 142 7.96 -2.59 -6.14
CA LYS A 142 7.10 -3.48 -6.93
C LYS A 142 7.44 -4.93 -6.62
N PRO A 143 6.43 -5.78 -6.35
CA PRO A 143 6.68 -7.19 -6.13
C PRO A 143 7.28 -7.80 -7.40
N GLU A 144 8.31 -8.63 -7.25
CA GLU A 144 8.88 -9.39 -8.37
C GLU A 144 7.81 -10.38 -8.85
N ILE A 145 7.23 -10.13 -10.03
CA ILE A 145 6.22 -11.01 -10.61
C ILE A 145 6.86 -11.79 -11.76
N GLY A 146 6.61 -13.09 -11.79
CA GLY A 146 6.93 -13.93 -12.95
C GLY A 146 5.67 -14.56 -13.55
N ARG A 147 5.76 -14.88 -14.84
CA ARG A 147 4.67 -15.40 -15.65
C ARG A 147 4.93 -16.88 -15.98
N LEU A 148 4.03 -17.76 -15.54
CA LEU A 148 4.03 -19.19 -15.84
C LEU A 148 2.77 -19.59 -16.64
N LEU A 149 2.70 -20.85 -17.05
CA LEU A 149 1.50 -21.44 -17.64
C LEU A 149 0.71 -22.23 -16.59
N PHE A 150 -0.59 -22.02 -16.54
CA PHE A 150 -1.52 -22.75 -15.68
C PHE A 150 -2.39 -23.71 -16.49
N TYR A 151 -2.51 -24.94 -15.99
CA TYR A 151 -3.30 -26.01 -16.59
C TYR A 151 -4.39 -26.47 -15.62
N ARG A 152 -5.64 -26.09 -15.91
CA ARG A 152 -6.83 -26.41 -15.09
C ARG A 152 -7.25 -27.88 -15.17
N LYS A 153 -7.12 -28.47 -16.35
CA LYS A 153 -7.52 -29.83 -16.68
C LYS A 153 -6.70 -30.26 -17.89
N ALA A 154 -6.07 -31.41 -17.85
CA ALA A 154 -5.48 -32.00 -19.05
C ALA A 154 -6.60 -32.23 -20.07
N LEU A 155 -6.50 -31.56 -21.22
CA LEU A 155 -7.52 -31.63 -22.26
C LEU A 155 -7.24 -32.82 -23.18
N SER A 156 -8.19 -33.75 -23.16
CA SER A 156 -8.80 -34.52 -24.26
C SER A 156 -7.92 -35.07 -25.41
N ALA A 157 -7.96 -36.41 -25.49
CA ALA A 157 -7.63 -37.29 -26.62
C ALA A 157 -7.84 -36.69 -28.03
N GLY A 158 -6.76 -36.26 -28.67
CA GLY A 158 -6.65 -36.00 -30.10
C GLY A 158 -5.37 -36.63 -30.63
N LYS A 159 -5.30 -36.95 -31.94
CA LYS A 159 -4.06 -37.37 -32.61
C LYS A 159 -3.13 -36.16 -32.76
N GLY A 160 -2.47 -35.75 -31.69
CA GLY A 160 -1.41 -34.75 -31.66
C GLY A 160 -0.14 -35.34 -31.07
N ASP A 161 0.98 -34.65 -31.25
CA ASP A 161 2.26 -35.03 -30.65
C ASP A 161 2.14 -34.98 -29.10
N PRO A 162 2.43 -36.07 -28.37
CA PRO A 162 2.32 -36.09 -26.91
C PRO A 162 3.29 -35.11 -26.19
N THR A 163 4.28 -34.57 -26.90
CA THR A 163 5.18 -33.51 -26.40
C THR A 163 4.57 -32.11 -26.53
N GLU A 164 3.58 -31.96 -27.41
CA GLU A 164 2.78 -30.76 -27.52
C GLU A 164 1.61 -30.87 -26.53
N ILE A 165 1.79 -30.31 -25.35
CA ILE A 165 0.65 -29.95 -24.48
C ILE A 165 -0.10 -28.82 -25.19
N GLU A 166 -0.82 -29.14 -26.27
CA GLU A 166 -1.67 -28.29 -27.10
C GLU A 166 -3.00 -27.98 -26.38
N GLY A 167 -2.88 -27.51 -25.14
CA GLY A 167 -3.88 -26.66 -24.53
C GLY A 167 -3.21 -25.31 -24.33
N ARG A 168 -3.82 -24.21 -24.80
CA ARG A 168 -3.37 -22.86 -24.42
C ARG A 168 -3.41 -22.77 -22.89
N GLY A 169 -2.28 -23.08 -22.24
CA GLY A 169 -2.10 -22.89 -20.82
C GLY A 169 -2.46 -21.44 -20.53
N MET A 170 -3.26 -21.23 -19.50
CA MET A 170 -3.68 -19.89 -19.14
C MET A 170 -2.48 -19.20 -18.48
N PRO A 171 -2.18 -17.94 -18.80
CA PRO A 171 -1.12 -17.25 -18.08
C PRO A 171 -1.50 -17.12 -16.60
N ILE A 172 -0.60 -17.54 -15.72
CA ILE A 172 -0.66 -17.29 -14.28
C ILE A 172 0.53 -16.43 -13.88
N PHE A 173 0.28 -15.43 -13.03
CA PHE A 173 1.30 -14.51 -12.55
C PHE A 173 1.52 -14.74 -11.07
N LEU A 174 2.78 -14.89 -10.67
CA LEU A 174 3.14 -15.28 -9.31
C LEU A 174 4.16 -14.29 -8.72
N TYR A 175 3.98 -13.95 -7.44
CA TYR A 175 4.93 -13.18 -6.64
C TYR A 175 6.15 -14.03 -6.31
N MET A 176 7.23 -13.84 -7.06
CA MET A 176 8.44 -14.66 -7.00
C MET A 176 9.21 -14.52 -5.68
N ASP A 177 9.07 -13.37 -5.02
CA ASP A 177 9.64 -13.06 -3.70
C ASP A 177 8.95 -13.81 -2.53
N ARG A 178 7.67 -14.18 -2.69
CA ARG A 178 6.87 -14.84 -1.63
C ARG A 178 7.09 -16.35 -1.51
N PHE A 179 7.70 -16.98 -2.51
CA PHE A 179 7.99 -18.42 -2.50
C PHE A 179 9.08 -18.86 -1.53
N ARG A 180 9.73 -17.93 -0.83
CA ARG A 180 10.80 -18.26 0.13
C ARG A 180 10.33 -19.18 1.27
N ASN A 181 9.01 -19.27 1.50
CA ASN A 181 8.43 -20.02 2.62
C ASN A 181 7.72 -21.33 2.21
N THR A 182 7.44 -21.56 0.93
CA THR A 182 6.71 -22.75 0.45
C THR A 182 7.70 -23.73 -0.17
N ALA A 183 8.26 -24.60 0.66
CA ALA A 183 9.25 -25.63 0.32
C ALA A 183 10.56 -25.10 -0.28
N GLY A 184 11.51 -24.67 0.57
CA GLY A 184 12.91 -24.48 0.14
C GLY A 184 13.18 -23.24 -0.71
N SER A 185 14.20 -22.48 -0.31
CA SER A 185 14.69 -21.30 -1.02
C SER A 185 15.12 -21.64 -2.46
N GLY A 186 14.28 -21.39 -3.46
CA GLY A 186 14.66 -21.41 -4.88
C GLY A 186 13.74 -22.19 -5.83
N ILE A 187 12.64 -22.78 -5.35
CA ILE A 187 11.71 -23.57 -6.16
C ILE A 187 11.04 -22.74 -7.28
N SER A 188 10.66 -21.50 -7.02
CA SER A 188 9.86 -20.70 -7.94
C SER A 188 10.56 -20.27 -9.22
N ARG A 189 11.88 -20.02 -9.19
CA ARG A 189 12.60 -19.62 -10.43
C ARG A 189 12.82 -20.78 -11.39
N ARG A 190 12.59 -22.02 -10.94
CA ARG A 190 12.77 -23.24 -11.74
C ARG A 190 11.45 -23.78 -12.29
N ALA A 191 10.31 -23.30 -11.78
CA ALA A 191 9.01 -23.75 -12.24
C ALA A 191 8.69 -23.12 -13.60
N ASP A 192 8.16 -23.92 -14.53
CA ASP A 192 7.71 -23.47 -15.84
C ASP A 192 6.18 -23.42 -15.92
N CYS A 193 5.50 -24.28 -15.16
CA CYS A 193 4.05 -24.36 -15.17
C CYS A 193 3.43 -24.82 -13.83
N VAL A 194 2.11 -24.63 -13.74
CA VAL A 194 1.26 -24.98 -12.61
C VAL A 194 0.18 -25.94 -13.07
N PHE A 195 -0.01 -27.03 -12.33
CA PHE A 195 -1.10 -27.99 -12.56
C PHE A 195 -2.01 -28.07 -11.34
N VAL A 196 -3.30 -28.33 -11.58
CA VAL A 196 -4.26 -28.67 -10.52
C VAL A 196 -4.25 -30.18 -10.29
N VAL A 197 -4.04 -30.59 -9.05
CA VAL A 197 -4.14 -31.99 -8.61
C VAL A 197 -5.60 -32.40 -8.62
N ASN A 198 -5.90 -33.53 -9.24
CA ASN A 198 -7.24 -34.11 -9.26
C ASN A 198 -7.18 -35.55 -8.72
N GLY A 199 -8.04 -35.87 -7.76
CA GLY A 199 -8.09 -37.16 -7.08
C GLY A 199 -7.20 -37.25 -5.83
N ASP A 200 -7.24 -38.39 -5.17
CA ASP A 200 -6.66 -38.66 -3.83
C ASP A 200 -5.43 -39.60 -3.88
N SER A 201 -4.99 -40.02 -5.06
CA SER A 201 -3.86 -40.98 -5.21
C SER A 201 -2.53 -40.51 -4.63
N MET A 202 -2.35 -39.22 -4.39
CA MET A 202 -1.14 -38.64 -3.80
C MET A 202 -1.35 -38.09 -2.39
N GLU A 203 -2.49 -38.41 -1.77
CA GLU A 203 -2.75 -38.10 -0.36
C GLU A 203 -1.84 -38.95 0.55
N PRO A 204 -1.47 -38.43 1.74
CA PRO A 204 -1.90 -37.15 2.34
C PRO A 204 -1.08 -35.95 1.90
N ARG A 205 -0.05 -36.15 1.06
CA ARG A 205 0.87 -35.07 0.70
C ARG A 205 0.23 -34.09 -0.26
N PHE A 206 -0.53 -34.55 -1.25
CA PHE A 206 -1.25 -33.72 -2.21
C PHE A 206 -2.72 -34.13 -2.25
N HIS A 207 -3.62 -33.17 -2.04
CA HIS A 207 -5.06 -33.35 -2.05
C HIS A 207 -5.62 -32.85 -3.38
N SER A 208 -6.79 -33.39 -3.76
CA SER A 208 -7.53 -32.87 -4.90
C SER A 208 -7.82 -31.37 -4.71
N GLY A 209 -7.54 -30.56 -5.74
CA GLY A 209 -7.65 -29.10 -5.70
C GLY A 209 -6.34 -28.37 -5.39
N ASP A 210 -5.31 -29.08 -4.87
CA ASP A 210 -3.99 -28.48 -4.69
C ASP A 210 -3.41 -28.04 -6.05
N MET A 211 -2.74 -26.89 -6.07
CA MET A 211 -1.92 -26.48 -7.21
C MET A 211 -0.48 -26.90 -6.98
N VAL A 212 0.18 -27.45 -7.99
CA VAL A 212 1.58 -27.88 -7.91
C VAL A 212 2.44 -27.19 -8.96
N LEU A 213 3.65 -26.81 -8.55
CA LEU A 213 4.68 -26.23 -9.41
C LEU A 213 5.46 -27.34 -10.09
N VAL A 214 5.62 -27.24 -11.41
CA VAL A 214 6.35 -28.21 -12.23
C VAL A 214 7.48 -27.50 -12.98
N GLU A 215 8.70 -28.01 -12.80
CA GLU A 215 9.86 -27.73 -13.65
C GLU A 215 9.75 -28.65 -14.87
N ARG A 216 9.53 -28.07 -16.05
CA ARG A 216 9.57 -28.83 -17.30
C ARG A 216 11.00 -29.27 -17.54
N ILE A 217 11.13 -30.52 -17.93
CA ILE A 217 12.42 -31.13 -18.22
C ILE A 217 12.42 -31.42 -19.72
N PRO A 218 12.77 -30.44 -20.58
CA PRO A 218 12.92 -30.70 -22.00
C PRO A 218 14.14 -31.59 -22.21
N ASP A 219 14.00 -32.63 -23.02
CA ASP A 219 15.09 -33.49 -23.48
C ASP A 219 15.94 -34.12 -22.34
N ALA A 220 15.29 -34.99 -21.56
CA ALA A 220 15.87 -36.03 -20.70
C ALA A 220 17.02 -35.64 -19.75
N PRO A 221 16.74 -34.79 -18.75
CA PRO A 221 17.20 -35.07 -17.39
C PRO A 221 16.34 -36.17 -16.75
N HIS A 222 16.98 -37.21 -16.23
CA HIS A 222 16.28 -38.28 -15.51
C HIS A 222 15.67 -37.72 -14.21
N LEU A 223 14.51 -38.26 -13.85
CA LEU A 223 13.94 -38.10 -12.53
C LEU A 223 14.54 -39.20 -11.64
N ASP A 224 15.03 -38.87 -10.45
CA ASP A 224 15.60 -39.87 -9.55
C ASP A 224 14.49 -40.70 -8.89
N ALA A 225 14.76 -41.97 -8.59
CA ALA A 225 13.81 -42.82 -7.87
C ALA A 225 13.46 -42.18 -6.51
N GLY A 226 12.16 -42.08 -6.21
CA GLY A 226 11.62 -41.38 -5.04
C GLY A 226 11.28 -39.90 -5.27
N GLU A 227 11.65 -39.30 -6.41
CA GLU A 227 11.18 -37.97 -6.78
C GLU A 227 9.75 -38.01 -7.34
N ILE A 228 9.03 -36.90 -7.20
CA ILE A 228 7.66 -36.77 -7.70
C ILE A 228 7.69 -36.09 -9.07
N GLY A 229 7.05 -36.72 -10.04
CA GLY A 229 6.93 -36.21 -11.40
C GLY A 229 5.47 -36.01 -11.83
N ALA A 230 5.29 -35.18 -12.85
CA ALA A 230 4.08 -35.11 -13.64
C ALA A 230 4.29 -35.92 -14.93
N PHE A 231 3.39 -36.84 -15.22
CA PHE A 231 3.49 -37.82 -16.31
C PHE A 231 2.23 -37.78 -17.17
N ILE A 232 2.38 -38.14 -18.45
CA ILE A 232 1.28 -38.52 -19.33
C ILE A 232 1.36 -40.04 -19.48
N MET A 233 0.25 -40.73 -19.25
CA MET A 233 0.12 -42.17 -19.47
C MET A 233 -1.19 -42.41 -20.23
N GLY A 234 -1.07 -42.97 -21.44
CA GLY A 234 -2.17 -42.99 -22.39
C GLY A 234 -2.66 -41.57 -22.72
N ASN A 235 -3.90 -41.24 -22.35
CA ASN A 235 -4.51 -39.92 -22.59
C ASN A 235 -4.76 -39.13 -21.30
N GLU A 236 -4.21 -39.57 -20.17
CA GLU A 236 -4.41 -38.94 -18.88
C GLU A 236 -3.09 -38.47 -18.27
N THR A 237 -3.17 -37.40 -17.47
CA THR A 237 -2.02 -36.85 -16.75
C THR A 237 -2.05 -37.28 -15.29
N TYR A 238 -0.91 -37.74 -14.78
CA TYR A 238 -0.77 -38.20 -13.41
C TYR A 238 0.37 -37.48 -12.70
N ILE A 239 0.17 -37.22 -11.41
CA ILE A 239 1.25 -36.90 -10.46
C ILE A 239 1.56 -38.17 -9.68
N LYS A 240 2.81 -38.63 -9.71
CA LYS A 240 3.25 -39.88 -9.08
C LYS A 240 4.70 -39.78 -8.60
N GLU A 241 5.05 -40.60 -7.61
CA GLU A 241 6.44 -40.85 -7.27
C GLU A 241 7.05 -41.81 -8.28
N TYR A 242 8.25 -41.53 -8.75
CA TYR A 242 8.95 -42.32 -9.75
C TYR A 242 9.75 -43.46 -9.12
N SER A 243 9.75 -44.61 -9.77
CA SER A 243 10.63 -45.75 -9.48
C SER A 243 11.07 -46.41 -10.79
N GLU A 244 12.10 -47.26 -10.73
CA GLU A 244 12.56 -48.02 -11.90
C GLU A 244 11.49 -49.00 -12.43
N GLU A 245 10.62 -49.52 -11.55
CA GLU A 245 9.57 -50.49 -11.92
C GLU A 245 8.29 -49.83 -12.44
N GLY A 246 8.08 -48.54 -12.14
CA GLY A 246 6.83 -47.86 -12.48
C GLY A 246 6.54 -46.60 -11.67
N LEU A 247 5.27 -46.20 -11.69
CA LEU A 247 4.76 -45.00 -11.03
C LEU A 247 4.01 -45.36 -9.73
N ILE A 248 4.50 -44.84 -8.61
CA ILE A 248 3.99 -45.09 -7.28
C ILE A 248 3.01 -43.99 -6.86
N SER A 249 1.84 -44.40 -6.37
CA SER A 249 0.90 -43.52 -5.68
C SER A 249 1.29 -43.41 -4.20
N LEU A 250 1.34 -42.21 -3.64
CA LEU A 250 1.61 -42.04 -2.20
C LEU A 250 0.47 -42.59 -1.33
N ASN A 251 -0.75 -42.60 -1.87
CA ASN A 251 -1.89 -43.23 -1.23
C ASN A 251 -1.86 -44.75 -1.47
N PRO A 252 -1.68 -45.58 -0.41
CA PRO A 252 -1.51 -47.03 -0.55
C PRO A 252 -2.72 -47.78 -1.11
N ARG A 253 -3.88 -47.11 -1.25
CA ARG A 253 -5.09 -47.70 -1.85
C ARG A 253 -4.94 -47.97 -3.34
N TYR A 254 -3.96 -47.34 -3.98
CA TYR A 254 -3.71 -47.43 -5.41
C TYR A 254 -2.52 -48.37 -5.67
N PRO A 255 -2.64 -49.34 -6.59
CA PRO A 255 -1.53 -50.23 -6.92
C PRO A 255 -0.41 -49.48 -7.66
N LEU A 256 0.79 -50.08 -7.66
CA LEU A 256 1.90 -49.67 -8.53
C LEU A 256 1.46 -49.77 -9.99
N MET A 257 1.65 -48.69 -10.76
CA MET A 257 1.44 -48.70 -12.20
C MET A 257 2.77 -49.02 -12.88
N ARG A 258 2.93 -50.26 -13.36
CA ARG A 258 4.18 -50.74 -13.94
C ARG A 258 4.33 -50.24 -15.37
N PHE A 259 5.54 -49.90 -15.76
CA PHE A 259 5.82 -49.52 -17.16
C PHE A 259 5.62 -50.67 -18.15
N GLU A 260 5.71 -51.91 -17.69
CA GLU A 260 5.52 -53.10 -18.50
C GLU A 260 4.06 -53.25 -18.98
N ASP A 261 3.12 -52.72 -18.20
CA ASP A 261 1.68 -52.82 -18.47
C ASP A 261 1.17 -51.70 -19.41
N GLU A 262 1.99 -50.69 -19.70
CA GLU A 262 1.60 -49.45 -20.38
C GLU A 262 2.53 -49.13 -21.55
N ALA A 263 1.97 -48.95 -22.74
CA ALA A 263 2.77 -48.81 -23.97
C ALA A 263 3.49 -47.45 -24.10
N ASP A 264 2.97 -46.41 -23.43
CA ASP A 264 3.37 -45.02 -23.66
C ASP A 264 3.28 -44.20 -22.36
N VAL A 265 4.44 -43.91 -21.74
CA VAL A 265 4.56 -43.03 -20.58
C VAL A 265 5.55 -41.91 -20.89
N TYR A 266 5.12 -40.65 -20.75
CA TYR A 266 5.93 -39.46 -21.01
C TYR A 266 6.08 -38.64 -19.73
N LEU A 267 7.31 -38.23 -19.41
CA LEU A 267 7.58 -37.29 -18.33
C LEU A 267 7.31 -35.86 -18.81
N ILE A 268 6.43 -35.14 -18.12
CA ILE A 268 6.21 -33.70 -18.33
C ILE A 268 7.30 -32.89 -17.59
N GLY A 269 7.61 -33.30 -16.36
CA GLY A 269 8.56 -32.57 -15.52
C GLY A 269 8.56 -32.99 -14.06
N ARG A 270 9.48 -32.40 -13.29
CA ARG A 270 9.62 -32.63 -11.84
C ARG A 270 8.62 -31.76 -11.09
N VAL A 271 7.90 -32.35 -10.16
CA VAL A 271 7.03 -31.63 -9.22
C VAL A 271 7.90 -31.07 -8.10
N LEU A 272 7.99 -29.75 -8.03
CA LEU A 272 8.81 -29.07 -7.03
C LEU A 272 8.08 -28.97 -5.69
N GLY A 273 6.77 -28.76 -5.71
CA GLY A 273 5.97 -28.65 -4.50
C GLY A 273 4.58 -28.05 -4.74
N LYS A 274 3.84 -27.80 -3.66
CA LYS A 274 2.56 -27.10 -3.71
C LYS A 274 2.78 -25.61 -3.92
N LEU A 275 1.96 -25.02 -4.77
CA LEU A 275 1.81 -23.58 -4.89
C LEU A 275 0.91 -23.10 -3.74
N ASP A 276 1.44 -22.19 -2.92
CA ASP A 276 0.62 -21.43 -1.99
C ASP A 276 -0.24 -20.43 -2.80
N PRO A 277 -1.57 -20.46 -2.67
CA PRO A 277 -2.44 -19.49 -3.33
C PRO A 277 -2.11 -18.03 -3.01
N GLU A 278 -1.45 -17.71 -1.88
CA GLU A 278 -0.99 -16.34 -1.56
C GLU A 278 0.15 -15.84 -2.46
N CYS A 279 0.83 -16.76 -3.16
CA CYS A 279 1.84 -16.41 -4.15
C CYS A 279 1.23 -15.98 -5.48
N ILE A 280 -0.09 -16.11 -5.67
CA ILE A 280 -0.75 -15.75 -6.94
C ILE A 280 -1.02 -14.24 -6.96
N ALA A 281 -0.59 -13.58 -8.03
CA ALA A 281 -0.72 -12.13 -8.17
C ALA A 281 -2.18 -11.68 -8.29
N THR A 282 -2.47 -10.49 -7.78
CA THR A 282 -3.79 -9.87 -7.91
C THR A 282 -3.99 -9.34 -9.33
N ALA A 283 -5.24 -9.19 -9.77
CA ALA A 283 -5.54 -8.57 -11.07
C ALA A 283 -4.88 -7.18 -11.21
N LYS A 284 -4.90 -6.38 -10.13
CA LYS A 284 -4.30 -5.04 -10.10
C LYS A 284 -2.80 -5.06 -10.37
N ASP A 285 -2.08 -5.99 -9.73
CA ASP A 285 -0.62 -6.06 -9.85
C ASP A 285 -0.20 -6.69 -11.19
N ILE A 286 -1.05 -7.55 -11.78
CA ILE A 286 -0.88 -8.05 -13.15
C ILE A 286 -1.02 -6.92 -14.17
N ASP A 287 -2.02 -6.04 -14.02
CA ASP A 287 -2.20 -4.89 -14.90
C ASP A 287 -0.97 -3.97 -14.84
N MET A 288 -0.44 -3.73 -13.62
CA MET A 288 0.79 -2.96 -13.43
C MET A 288 1.99 -3.64 -14.10
N TYR A 289 2.16 -4.96 -13.93
CA TYR A 289 3.21 -5.74 -14.59
C TYR A 289 3.17 -5.60 -16.11
N ARG A 290 1.97 -5.71 -16.70
CA ARG A 290 1.75 -5.58 -18.15
C ARG A 290 2.10 -4.19 -18.68
N MET A 291 1.73 -3.14 -17.95
CA MET A 291 2.08 -1.76 -18.35
C MET A 291 3.60 -1.54 -18.46
N ILE A 292 4.38 -2.25 -17.64
CA ILE A 292 5.84 -2.11 -17.59
C ILE A 292 6.54 -3.02 -18.61
N HIS A 293 6.09 -4.27 -18.73
CA HIS A 293 6.80 -5.29 -19.50
C HIS A 293 6.18 -5.62 -20.86
N GLU A 294 4.94 -5.19 -21.11
CA GLU A 294 4.21 -5.38 -22.37
C GLU A 294 3.64 -4.04 -22.90
N PRO A 295 4.48 -3.00 -23.14
CA PRO A 295 4.01 -1.61 -23.29
C PRO A 295 3.40 -1.22 -24.65
N ASP A 296 3.15 -2.14 -25.60
CA ASP A 296 2.61 -1.79 -26.93
C ASP A 296 1.07 -2.03 -27.03
N PRO A 297 0.25 -0.96 -27.09
CA PRO A 297 -1.20 -1.05 -27.22
C PRO A 297 -1.69 -1.07 -28.67
N SER A 298 -0.83 -0.98 -29.69
CA SER A 298 -1.25 -1.00 -31.10
C SER A 298 -1.79 -2.37 -31.58
N LEU A 299 -1.58 -3.42 -30.78
CA LEU A 299 -2.24 -4.74 -30.88
C LEU A 299 -3.58 -4.82 -30.12
N GLN A 300 -4.00 -3.77 -29.39
CA GLN A 300 -5.27 -3.74 -28.66
C GLN A 300 -6.48 -3.28 -29.52
N ALA A 301 -6.25 -2.88 -30.77
CA ALA A 301 -7.30 -2.57 -31.75
C ALA A 301 -7.51 -3.73 -32.74
N GLY A 302 -7.66 -4.96 -32.22
CA GLY A 302 -7.79 -6.12 -33.09
C GLY A 302 -7.90 -7.42 -32.31
N GLY A 303 -8.91 -7.51 -31.45
CA GLY A 303 -9.14 -8.69 -30.61
C GLY A 303 -8.59 -8.44 -29.23
N ARG A 304 -9.51 -8.16 -28.31
CA ARG A 304 -9.33 -8.63 -26.94
C ARG A 304 -9.09 -10.14 -27.03
N ASP A 305 -7.83 -10.57 -27.00
CA ASP A 305 -7.56 -11.90 -26.44
C ASP A 305 -7.82 -11.70 -24.93
N ASP A 306 -9.11 -11.69 -24.56
CA ASP A 306 -9.63 -11.84 -23.19
C ASP A 306 -9.31 -13.28 -22.72
N GLY A 307 -8.13 -13.79 -23.07
CA GLY A 307 -7.62 -15.07 -22.63
C GLY A 307 -7.60 -15.01 -21.12
N GLU A 308 -8.47 -15.82 -20.50
CA GLU A 308 -8.65 -15.85 -19.07
C GLU A 308 -7.27 -15.91 -18.40
N VAL A 309 -6.95 -14.90 -17.59
CA VAL A 309 -5.74 -14.87 -16.78
C VAL A 309 -6.07 -15.49 -15.44
N VAL A 310 -5.17 -16.34 -14.95
CA VAL A 310 -5.28 -16.85 -13.59
C VAL A 310 -4.65 -15.85 -12.64
N CYS A 311 -5.49 -15.06 -12.02
CA CYS A 311 -5.15 -14.20 -10.90
C CYS A 311 -5.75 -14.73 -9.60
N ARG A 312 -5.40 -14.12 -8.47
CA ARG A 312 -5.94 -14.49 -7.17
C ARG A 312 -7.48 -14.54 -7.17
N GLU A 313 -8.11 -13.54 -7.76
CA GLU A 313 -9.57 -13.42 -7.85
C GLU A 313 -10.21 -14.47 -8.76
N PHE A 314 -9.48 -14.98 -9.77
CA PHE A 314 -9.93 -16.09 -10.61
C PHE A 314 -9.97 -17.40 -9.81
N ILE A 315 -8.89 -17.68 -9.07
CA ILE A 315 -8.77 -18.88 -8.23
C ILE A 315 -9.90 -18.90 -7.20
N ASP A 316 -10.08 -17.79 -6.49
CA ASP A 316 -11.10 -17.64 -5.44
C ASP A 316 -12.54 -17.82 -5.96
N ARG A 317 -12.78 -17.60 -7.26
CA ARG A 317 -14.11 -17.70 -7.88
C ARG A 317 -14.38 -19.04 -8.57
N TYR A 318 -13.36 -19.70 -9.11
CA TYR A 318 -13.55 -20.80 -10.08
C TYR A 318 -12.86 -22.12 -9.72
N LEU A 319 -12.00 -22.16 -8.72
CA LEU A 319 -11.26 -23.38 -8.34
C LEU A 319 -11.60 -23.95 -6.95
N TRP A 320 -12.44 -23.28 -6.18
CA TRP A 320 -12.91 -23.75 -4.86
C TRP A 320 -14.39 -24.10 -4.87
#